data_AF-A0A8S2PBQ7-F1
#
_entry.id   AF-A0A8S2PBQ7-F1
#
_cell.length_a   1.000
_cell.length_b   1.000
_cell.length_c   1.000
_cell.angle_alpha   90.00
_cell.angle_beta   90.00
_cell.angle_gamma   90.00
#
_symmetry.space_group_name_H-M   'P 1'
#
loop_
_entity.id
_entity.type
_entity.pdbx_description
1 polymer ?
#
loop_
_entity_poly.entity_id
_entity_poly.type
_entity_poly.pdbx_seq_one_letter_code
_entity_poly.pdbx_strand_id
1 'polypeptide(L)' 'MYNQIKQYILSCSKCQQFKISRSRPAGKLQPIEPPTGMMDLMGLDFIGPVPQSSNGN' A
#
# COMPACT_ATOMS: atom_id res chain seq x y z
N MET A 1 5.56 -13.86 33.73
CA MET A 1 5.88 -14.45 32.41
C MET A 1 5.66 -13.47 31.25
N TYR A 2 4.43 -13.09 30.89
CA TYR A 2 4.17 -12.19 29.73
C TYR A 2 4.88 -10.82 29.78
N ASN A 3 5.03 -10.23 30.97
CA ASN A 3 5.76 -8.98 31.11
C ASN A 3 7.24 -9.09 30.74
N GLN A 4 7.91 -10.18 31.11
CA GLN A 4 9.33 -10.38 30.75
C GLN A 4 9.50 -10.55 29.25
N ILE A 5 8.56 -11.27 28.61
CA ILE A 5 8.53 -11.41 27.15
C ILE A 5 8.35 -10.04 26.49
N LYS A 6 7.41 -9.22 26.99
CA LYS A 6 7.20 -7.86 26.49
C LYS A 6 8.45 -6.99 26.64
N GLN A 7 9.10 -7.03 27.81
CA GLN A 7 10.33 -6.27 28.05
C GLN A 7 11.48 -6.70 27.14
N TYR A 8 11.64 -8.01 26.92
CA TYR A 8 12.62 -8.55 25.98
C TYR A 8 12.36 -8.10 24.54
N ILE A 9 11.10 -8.14 24.10
CA ILE A 9 10.74 -7.68 22.75
C ILE A 9 11.00 -6.17 22.61
N LEU A 10 10.70 -5.37 23.64
CA LEU A 10 10.94 -3.92 23.65
C LEU A 10 12.44 -3.58 23.64
N SER A 11 13.29 -4.37 24.29
CA SER A 11 14.74 -4.14 24.32
C SER A 11 15.49 -4.65 23.07
N CYS A 12 14.90 -5.57 22.31
CA CYS A 12 15.51 -6.14 21.11
C CYS A 12 15.48 -5.15 19.93
N SER A 13 16.63 -4.54 19.62
CA SER A 13 16.79 -3.59 18.50
C SER A 13 16.36 -4.17 17.14
N LYS A 14 16.68 -5.43 16.86
CA LYS A 14 16.26 -6.13 15.63
C LYS A 14 14.74 -6.23 15.53
N CYS A 15 14.05 -6.61 16.61
CA CYS A 15 12.59 -6.67 16.63
C CYS A 15 11.97 -5.30 16.38
N GLN A 16 12.48 -4.27 17.06
CA GLN A 16 11.98 -2.91 16.90
C GLN A 16 12.25 -2.31 15.52
N GLN A 17 13.28 -2.76 14.79
CA GLN A 17 13.56 -2.30 13.43
C GLN A 17 12.72 -3.02 12.37
N PHE A 18 12.61 -4.35 12.46
CA PHE A 18 12.00 -5.15 11.38
C PHE A 18 10.50 -5.40 11.57
N LYS A 19 10.02 -5.42 12.82
CA LYS A 19 8.61 -5.71 13.19
C LYS A 19 7.83 -4.45 13.60
N ILE A 20 8.14 -3.31 13.00
CA ILE A 20 7.34 -2.08 13.18
C ILE A 20 5.93 -2.26 12.65
N SER A 21 4.96 -1.61 13.31
CA SER A 21 3.66 -1.37 12.70
C SER A 21 3.82 -0.39 11.55
N ARG A 22 3.58 -0.85 10.33
CA ARG A 22 3.61 0.01 9.12
C ARG A 22 2.25 0.61 8.81
N SER A 23 1.22 0.14 9.50
CA SER A 23 -0.14 0.65 9.33
C SER A 23 -0.28 1.97 10.06
N ARG A 24 -0.55 3.03 9.30
CA ARG A 24 -1.09 4.27 9.85
C ARG A 24 -2.55 4.04 10.24
N PRO A 25 -3.10 4.82 11.20
CA PRO A 25 -4.53 4.85 11.42
C PRO A 25 -5.27 5.10 10.11
N ALA A 26 -6.36 4.38 9.87
CA ALA A 26 -7.14 4.56 8.66
C ALA A 26 -7.67 5.99 8.59
N GLY A 27 -7.35 6.70 7.51
CA GLY A 27 -7.90 8.03 7.21
C GLY A 27 -9.24 7.94 6.49
N LYS A 28 -9.88 9.09 6.27
CA LYS A 28 -11.05 9.16 5.38
C LYS A 28 -10.61 8.95 3.94
N LEU A 29 -11.43 8.23 3.16
CA LEU A 29 -11.28 8.16 1.71
C LEU A 29 -11.29 9.59 1.13
N GLN A 30 -10.48 9.82 0.10
CA GLN A 30 -10.42 11.08 -0.65
C GLN A 30 -11.19 10.88 -1.96
N PRO A 31 -12.51 11.15 -2.00
CA PRO A 31 -13.29 10.96 -3.21
C PRO A 31 -12.87 11.97 -4.28
N ILE A 32 -12.98 11.56 -5.53
CA ILE A 32 -12.87 12.45 -6.68
C ILE A 32 -14.27 12.99 -6.98
N GLU A 33 -14.38 14.30 -7.18
CA GLU A 33 -15.65 14.93 -7.54
C GLU A 33 -16.17 14.38 -8.88
N PRO A 34 -17.50 14.19 -9.04
CA PRO A 34 -18.06 13.69 -10.29
C PRO A 34 -17.72 14.63 -11.47
N PRO A 35 -17.28 14.09 -12.63
CA PRO A 35 -17.10 14.89 -13.83
C PRO A 35 -18.43 15.47 -14.32
N THR A 36 -18.40 16.70 -14.84
CA THR A 36 -19.61 17.44 -15.26
C THR A 36 -19.96 17.26 -16.74
N GLY A 37 -18.97 16.86 -17.54
CA GLY A 37 -19.05 16.70 -18.97
C GLY A 37 -18.37 15.41 -19.44
N MET A 38 -18.53 15.11 -20.72
CA MET A 38 -17.86 13.99 -21.35
C MET A 38 -16.35 14.25 -21.35
N MET A 39 -15.57 13.23 -20.97
CA MET A 39 -14.11 13.26 -21.03
C MET A 39 -13.43 14.23 -20.03
N ASP A 40 -14.17 14.82 -19.08
CA ASP A 40 -13.61 15.73 -18.04
C ASP A 40 -12.61 15.03 -17.09
N LEU A 41 -12.75 13.71 -16.93
CA LEU A 41 -11.89 12.90 -16.08
C LEU A 41 -11.60 11.56 -16.75
N MET A 42 -10.32 11.25 -16.96
CA MET A 42 -9.85 9.95 -17.46
C MET A 42 -8.81 9.37 -16.51
N GLY A 43 -9.08 8.16 -16.02
CA GLY A 43 -8.07 7.34 -15.35
C GLY A 43 -7.35 6.50 -16.39
N LEU A 44 -6.02 6.63 -16.46
CA LEU A 44 -5.16 5.80 -17.30
C LEU A 44 -4.13 5.13 -16.40
N ASP A 45 -3.91 3.84 -16.61
CA ASP A 45 -2.86 3.09 -15.95
C ASP A 45 -2.25 2.08 -16.94
N PHE A 46 -0.99 1.72 -16.72
CA PHE A 46 -0.31 0.74 -17.55
C PHE A 46 -0.61 -0.67 -17.03
N ILE A 47 -0.85 -1.58 -17.96
CA ILE A 47 -0.92 -3.02 -17.67
C ILE A 47 0.36 -3.65 -18.19
N GLY A 48 1.10 -4.33 -17.32
CA GLY A 48 2.29 -5.06 -17.74
C GLY A 48 3.11 -5.70 -16.63
N PRO A 49 4.12 -6.51 -17.01
CA PRO A 49 4.41 -6.94 -18.39
C PRO A 49 3.38 -7.93 -18.92
N VAL A 50 3.12 -7.91 -20.23
CA VAL A 50 2.21 -8.83 -20.92
C VAL A 50 3.00 -9.75 -21.87
N PRO A 51 2.52 -10.98 -22.15
CA PRO A 51 3.14 -11.84 -23.14
C PRO A 51 3.18 -11.17 -24.51
N GLN A 52 4.26 -11.42 -25.27
CA GLN A 52 4.32 -10.94 -26.64
C GLN A 52 3.23 -11.58 -27.48
N SER A 53 2.46 -10.76 -28.19
CA SER A 53 1.54 -11.26 -29.20
C SER A 53 2.30 -11.92 -30.35
N SER A 54 1.64 -12.79 -31.13
CA SER A 54 2.26 -13.49 -32.27
C SER A 54 2.85 -12.55 -33.33
N ASN A 55 2.37 -11.30 -33.37
CA ASN A 55 2.82 -10.26 -34.28
C ASN A 55 3.76 -9.24 -33.60
N GLY A 56 4.20 -9.49 -32.35
CA GLY A 56 5.24 -8.71 -31.68
C GLY A 56 4.77 -7.38 -31.07
N ASN A 57 3.73 -7.44 -30.23
CA ASN A 57 3.42 -6.39 -29.25
C ASN A 57 3.70 -6.95 -27.85
#